data_AF-A0A1Q7PR77-F1
#
_entry.id   AF-A0A1Q7PR77-F1
#
_cell.length_a   1.000
_cell.length_b   1.000
_cell.length_c   1.000
_cell.angle_alpha   90.00
_cell.angle_beta   90.00
_cell.angle_gamma   90.00
#
_symmetry.space_group_name_H-M   'P 1'
#
loop_
_entity.id
_entity.type
_entity.pdbx_description
1 polymer ?
#
loop_
_entity_poly.entity_id
_entity_poly.type
_entity_poly.pdbx_seq_one_letter_code
_entity_poly.pdbx_strand_id
1 'polypeptide(L)'
;VGKSSLINSLLNRKGLAKVSSTPGKTRTINFFRVTTTDPSARRFYIVDLPGYGYAKVAKSVRSHWRPMIERYLVNREQLRGVLLLVDARGTEHHDGTTIQWLQQVGQQPVVVATRLDKLTRGARRSSLGAIQESLNLPAAAVLVPYSSVTHEGRDELWRAIRGLLLREQGQG
;
A
#
# COMPACT_ATOMS: atom_id res chain seq x y z
N VAL A 1 5.59 -8.56 0.96
CA VAL A 1 4.43 -7.79 0.44
C VAL A 1 4.49 -7.40 -1.05
N GLY A 2 5.64 -7.11 -1.68
CA GLY A 2 5.68 -6.99 -3.16
C GLY A 2 5.35 -5.61 -3.76
N LYS A 3 5.67 -4.53 -3.05
CA LYS A 3 5.44 -3.12 -3.44
C LYS A 3 5.89 -2.75 -4.86
N SER A 4 7.15 -3.03 -5.22
CA SER A 4 7.66 -2.73 -6.56
C SER A 4 6.95 -3.51 -7.67
N SER A 5 6.59 -4.78 -7.39
CA SER A 5 5.82 -5.61 -8.33
C SER A 5 4.42 -5.03 -8.56
N LEU A 6 3.77 -4.55 -7.49
CA LEU A 6 2.47 -3.88 -7.59
C LEU A 6 2.57 -2.61 -8.43
N ILE A 7 3.56 -1.74 -8.19
CA ILE A 7 3.72 -0.50 -8.97
C ILE A 7 3.91 -0.81 -10.46
N ASN A 8 4.81 -1.73 -10.79
CA ASN A 8 5.07 -2.15 -12.17
C ASN A 8 3.82 -2.71 -12.85
N SER A 9 3.08 -3.58 -12.14
CA SER A 9 1.85 -4.20 -12.64
C SER A 9 0.73 -3.17 -12.81
N LEU A 10 0.50 -2.31 -11.82
CA LEU A 10 -0.55 -1.30 -11.83
C LEU A 10 -0.34 -0.28 -12.96
N LEU A 11 0.90 0.12 -13.19
CA LEU A 11 1.27 1.08 -14.24
C LEU A 11 1.53 0.43 -15.61
N ASN A 12 1.43 -0.90 -15.73
CA ASN A 12 1.78 -1.66 -16.93
C ASN A 12 3.19 -1.33 -17.46
N ARG A 13 4.18 -1.22 -16.57
CA ARG A 13 5.57 -0.90 -16.92
C ARG A 13 6.52 -1.90 -16.26
N LYS A 14 7.32 -2.58 -17.07
CA LYS A 14 8.39 -3.47 -16.56
C LYS A 14 9.58 -2.62 -16.09
N GLY A 15 10.10 -2.93 -14.90
CA GLY A 15 11.35 -2.36 -14.39
C GLY A 15 11.31 -0.89 -13.92
N LEU A 16 10.14 -0.24 -13.92
CA LEU A 16 9.98 1.15 -13.48
C LEU A 16 10.33 1.30 -12.00
N ALA A 17 9.69 0.51 -11.15
CA ALA A 17 10.08 0.34 -9.76
C ALA A 17 11.07 -0.83 -9.67
N LYS A 18 12.26 -0.59 -9.12
CA LYS A 18 13.27 -1.63 -8.90
C LYS A 18 12.71 -2.68 -7.93
N VAL A 19 12.57 -3.91 -8.40
CA VAL A 19 12.18 -5.07 -7.58
C VAL A 19 13.44 -5.58 -6.89
N SER A 20 13.64 -5.22 -5.61
CA SER A 20 14.73 -5.76 -4.79
C SER A 20 14.25 -6.97 -4.01
N SER A 21 14.99 -8.09 -4.09
CA SER A 21 14.80 -9.26 -3.22
C SER A 21 15.43 -9.04 -1.83
N THR A 22 16.33 -8.06 -1.68
CA THR A 22 16.99 -7.72 -0.41
C THR A 22 16.22 -6.59 0.31
N PRO A 23 15.66 -6.83 1.50
CA PRO A 23 15.08 -5.79 2.34
C PRO A 23 16.12 -4.71 2.71
N GLY A 24 15.71 -3.44 2.79
CA GLY A 24 16.53 -2.36 3.35
C GLY A 24 17.48 -1.61 2.39
N LYS A 25 17.50 -1.91 1.09
CA LYS A 25 18.35 -1.17 0.12
C LYS A 25 17.77 0.18 -0.33
N THR A 26 16.45 0.35 -0.30
CA THR A 26 15.81 1.62 -0.70
C THR A 26 15.85 2.58 0.49
N ARG A 27 16.77 3.56 0.45
CA ARG A 27 16.90 4.64 1.45
C ARG A 27 16.18 5.92 1.04
N THR A 28 15.53 5.91 -0.12
CA THR A 28 14.91 7.06 -0.77
C THR A 28 13.41 6.88 -0.89
N ILE A 29 12.67 7.97 -0.81
CA ILE A 29 11.27 8.01 -1.24
C ILE A 29 11.27 8.16 -2.76
N ASN A 30 10.63 7.24 -3.49
CA ASN A 30 10.60 7.31 -4.95
C ASN A 30 9.24 7.84 -5.44
N PHE A 31 9.26 8.88 -6.27
CA PHE A 31 8.06 9.49 -6.83
C PHE A 31 7.87 9.03 -8.28
N PHE A 32 6.75 8.39 -8.57
CA PHE A 32 6.35 7.97 -9.91
C PHE A 32 5.24 8.88 -10.40
N ARG A 33 5.54 9.75 -11.36
CA ARG A 33 4.54 10.59 -12.01
C ARG A 33 3.65 9.73 -12.90
N VAL A 34 2.35 9.76 -12.64
CA VAL A 34 1.34 9.07 -13.43
C VAL A 34 0.54 10.09 -14.21
N THR A 35 0.31 9.80 -15.49
CA THR A 35 -0.59 10.57 -16.35
C THR A 35 -1.61 9.60 -16.94
N THR A 36 -2.88 9.94 -16.85
CA THR A 36 -3.99 9.11 -17.31
C THR A 36 -4.85 9.88 -18.31
N THR A 37 -5.70 9.14 -19.03
CA THR A 37 -6.76 9.71 -19.87
C THR A 37 -8.02 10.05 -19.08
N ASP A 38 -8.08 9.72 -17.79
CA ASP A 38 -9.21 10.07 -16.92
C ASP A 38 -9.13 11.58 -16.59
N PRO A 39 -10.11 12.39 -17.02
CA PRO A 39 -10.10 13.84 -16.76
C PRO A 39 -10.15 14.16 -15.27
N SER A 40 -10.75 13.30 -14.45
CA SER A 40 -10.87 13.47 -13.00
C SER A 40 -9.57 13.10 -12.24
N ALA A 41 -8.66 12.37 -12.88
CA ALA A 41 -7.39 11.92 -12.29
C ALA A 41 -6.22 12.05 -13.29
N ARG A 42 -6.18 13.18 -14.01
CA ARG A 42 -5.28 13.38 -15.17
C ARG A 42 -3.81 13.22 -14.83
N ARG A 43 -3.37 13.75 -13.68
CA ARG A 43 -1.97 13.67 -13.21
C ARG A 43 -1.92 13.52 -11.70
N PHE A 44 -1.11 12.59 -11.22
CA PHE A 44 -0.83 12.40 -9.80
C PHE A 44 0.51 11.69 -9.61
N TYR A 45 0.92 11.49 -8.37
CA TYR A 45 2.13 10.73 -8.04
C TYR A 45 1.75 9.47 -7.26
N ILE A 46 2.33 8.34 -7.66
CA ILE A 46 2.46 7.18 -6.77
C ILE A 46 3.79 7.32 -6.06
N VAL A 47 3.75 7.30 -4.73
CA VAL A 47 4.93 7.52 -3.90
C VAL A 47 5.29 6.25 -3.19
N ASP A 48 6.48 5.75 -3.51
CA ASP A 48 7.02 4.55 -2.96
C ASP A 48 7.85 4.87 -1.73
N LEU A 49 7.21 4.73 -0.58
CA LEU A 49 7.88 4.86 0.70
C LEU A 49 8.83 3.67 0.90
N PRO A 50 10.01 3.89 1.49
CA PRO A 50 10.93 2.80 1.77
C PRO A 50 10.22 1.78 2.64
N GLY A 51 10.28 0.51 2.22
CA GLY A 51 9.54 -0.56 2.88
C GLY A 51 9.98 -0.65 4.34
N TYR A 52 9.03 -0.45 5.26
CA TYR A 52 9.20 -0.65 6.70
C TYR A 52 9.38 -2.12 7.03
N GLY A 53 10.37 -2.78 6.43
CA GLY A 53 10.78 -4.13 6.78
C GLY A 53 11.28 -4.14 8.22
N TYR A 54 10.34 -4.08 9.16
CA TYR A 54 10.54 -4.02 10.59
C TYR A 54 11.34 -5.25 11.04
N ALA A 55 11.25 -6.36 10.30
CA ALA A 55 11.93 -7.60 10.62
C ALA A 55 13.45 -7.61 10.39
N LYS A 56 14.02 -6.77 9.50
CA LYS A 56 15.43 -6.96 9.05
C LYS A 56 16.32 -5.73 9.00
N VAL A 57 15.81 -4.57 9.42
CA VAL A 57 16.57 -3.31 9.41
C VAL A 57 16.99 -2.94 10.84
N ALA A 58 18.25 -2.53 11.03
CA ALA A 58 18.77 -2.15 12.36
C ALA A 58 17.88 -1.07 13.03
N LYS A 59 17.76 -1.14 14.37
CA LYS A 59 16.95 -0.20 15.17
C LYS A 59 17.29 1.26 14.89
N SER A 60 18.57 1.57 14.69
CA SER A 60 19.06 2.90 14.31
C SER A 60 18.53 3.37 12.96
N VAL A 61 18.47 2.51 11.94
CA VAL A 61 17.92 2.92 10.63
C VAL A 61 16.41 3.13 10.71
N ARG A 62 15.70 2.32 11.51
CA ARG A 62 14.26 2.51 11.77
C ARG A 62 13.96 3.85 12.47
N SER A 63 14.79 4.27 13.42
CA SER A 63 14.58 5.53 14.14
C SER A 63 14.78 6.77 13.27
N HIS A 64 15.61 6.70 12.23
CA HIS A 64 15.80 7.83 11.30
C HIS A 64 14.65 7.97 10.29
N TRP A 65 14.04 6.87 9.87
CA TRP A 65 12.99 6.91 8.84
C TRP A 65 11.63 7.29 9.41
N ARG A 66 11.35 6.89 10.65
CA ARG A 66 10.05 7.13 11.27
C ARG A 66 9.67 8.62 11.28
N PRO A 67 10.51 9.57 11.77
CA PRO A 67 10.16 10.99 11.74
C PRO A 67 9.98 11.55 10.34
N MET A 68 10.82 11.13 9.38
CA MET A 68 10.71 11.57 7.98
C MET A 68 9.37 11.15 7.37
N ILE A 69 8.98 9.90 7.56
CA ILE A 69 7.76 9.39 6.94
C ILE A 69 6.52 9.86 7.70
N GLU A 70 6.58 9.96 9.03
CA GLU A 70 5.52 10.58 9.81
C GLU A 70 5.25 12.02 9.35
N ARG A 71 6.31 12.84 9.21
CA ARG A 71 6.18 14.18 8.63
C ARG A 71 5.59 14.17 7.22
N TYR A 72 5.95 13.18 6.40
CA TYR A 72 5.36 13.03 5.06
C TYR A 72 3.88 12.66 5.12
N LEU A 73 3.48 11.78 6.04
CA LEU A 73 2.09 11.34 6.18
C LEU A 73 1.19 12.41 6.79
N VAL A 74 1.71 13.22 7.72
CA VAL A 74 0.93 14.24 8.43
C VAL A 74 0.92 15.58 7.70
N ASN A 75 2.08 16.06 7.24
CA ASN A 75 2.21 17.46 6.81
C ASN A 75 2.09 17.65 5.30
N ARG A 76 1.91 16.58 4.52
CA ARG A 76 1.86 16.68 3.06
C ARG A 76 0.44 16.94 2.60
N GLU A 77 0.11 18.20 2.36
CA GLU A 77 -1.20 18.61 1.84
C GLU A 77 -1.60 17.85 0.57
N GLN A 78 -0.66 17.54 -0.33
CA GLN A 78 -0.99 16.82 -1.57
C GLN A 78 -1.20 15.31 -1.36
N LEU A 79 -1.03 14.77 -0.15
CA LEU A 79 -1.30 13.36 0.12
C LEU A 79 -2.80 13.11 0.08
N ARG A 80 -3.22 12.14 -0.74
CA ARG A 80 -4.63 11.79 -0.96
C ARG A 80 -5.06 10.50 -0.28
N GLY A 81 -4.09 9.70 0.16
CA GLY A 81 -4.33 8.45 0.87
C GLY A 81 -3.13 7.52 0.83
N VAL A 82 -3.23 6.43 1.58
CA VAL A 82 -2.17 5.45 1.77
C VAL A 82 -2.65 4.08 1.30
N LEU A 83 -1.78 3.35 0.60
CA LEU A 83 -1.98 1.94 0.29
C LEU A 83 -1.12 1.09 1.24
N LEU A 84 -1.75 0.30 2.10
CA LEU A 84 -1.06 -0.65 2.97
C LEU A 84 -1.07 -2.03 2.31
N LEU A 85 0.11 -2.53 1.92
CA LEU A 85 0.22 -3.82 1.27
C LEU A 85 0.47 -4.92 2.29
N VAL A 86 -0.37 -5.95 2.28
CA VAL A 86 -0.24 -7.17 3.09
C VAL A 86 -0.17 -8.40 2.18
N ASP A 87 0.45 -9.49 2.63
CA ASP A 87 0.48 -10.74 1.86
C ASP A 87 -0.83 -11.49 2.06
N ALA A 88 -1.53 -11.86 0.98
CA ALA A 88 -2.81 -12.55 1.07
C ALA A 88 -2.70 -13.90 1.81
N ARG A 89 -1.52 -14.51 1.86
CA ARG A 89 -1.32 -15.79 2.56
C ARG A 89 -1.37 -15.67 4.08
N GLY A 90 -1.27 -14.46 4.62
CA GLY A 90 -1.31 -14.20 6.05
C GLY A 90 -0.62 -12.88 6.41
N THR A 91 -1.15 -12.21 7.43
CA THR A 91 -0.58 -11.00 8.02
C THR A 91 0.58 -11.34 8.96
N GLU A 92 1.52 -10.42 9.06
CA GLU A 92 2.59 -10.46 10.05
C GLU A 92 2.27 -9.47 11.20
N HIS A 93 2.85 -9.67 12.38
CA HIS A 93 2.63 -8.77 13.54
C HIS A 93 2.87 -7.28 13.20
N HIS A 94 3.85 -7.01 12.34
CA HIS A 94 4.18 -5.64 11.96
C HIS A 94 3.12 -4.97 11.08
N ASP A 95 2.25 -5.73 10.41
CA ASP A 95 1.12 -5.18 9.63
C ASP A 95 0.11 -4.54 10.58
N GLY A 96 -0.21 -5.21 11.70
CA GLY A 96 -1.09 -4.70 12.75
C GLY A 96 -0.55 -3.44 13.43
N THR A 97 0.75 -3.42 13.75
CA THR A 97 1.37 -2.20 14.30
C THR A 97 1.36 -1.05 13.28
N THR A 98 1.55 -1.36 11.99
CA THR A 98 1.59 -0.34 10.93
C THR A 98 0.22 0.29 10.72
N ILE A 99 -0.85 -0.50 10.68
CA ILE A 99 -2.19 0.05 10.50
C ILE A 99 -2.62 0.90 11.69
N GLN A 100 -2.33 0.46 12.92
CA GLN A 100 -2.58 1.25 14.13
C GLN A 100 -1.84 2.58 14.10
N TRP A 101 -0.56 2.57 13.71
CA TRP A 101 0.22 3.79 13.58
C TRP A 101 -0.34 4.73 12.49
N LEU A 102 -0.73 4.20 11.33
CA LEU A 102 -1.37 4.99 10.27
C LEU A 102 -2.65 5.67 10.79
N GLN A 103 -3.50 4.94 11.52
CA GLN A 103 -4.71 5.48 12.13
C GLN A 103 -4.39 6.58 13.17
N GLN A 104 -3.37 6.38 14.01
CA GLN A 104 -2.93 7.37 14.98
C GLN A 104 -2.47 8.69 14.34
N VAL A 105 -1.88 8.64 13.14
CA VAL A 105 -1.48 9.83 12.37
C VAL A 105 -2.59 10.34 11.44
N GLY A 106 -3.84 9.93 11.67
CA GLY A 106 -5.02 10.41 10.94
C GLY A 106 -5.23 9.79 9.56
N GLN A 107 -4.50 8.72 9.22
CA GLN A 107 -4.59 8.08 7.91
C GLN A 107 -5.52 6.86 7.96
N GLN A 108 -6.40 6.75 6.95
CA GLN A 108 -7.24 5.58 6.72
C GLN A 108 -6.75 4.85 5.46
N PRO A 109 -5.86 3.85 5.59
CA PRO A 109 -5.28 3.20 4.42
C PRO A 109 -6.28 2.30 3.70
N VAL A 110 -6.14 2.23 2.37
CA VAL A 110 -6.68 1.12 1.59
C VAL A 110 -5.74 -0.06 1.76
N VAL A 111 -6.24 -1.17 2.28
CA VAL A 111 -5.46 -2.40 2.46
C VAL A 111 -5.46 -3.17 1.16
N VAL A 112 -4.28 -3.58 0.69
CA VAL A 112 -4.12 -4.36 -0.54
C VAL A 112 -3.55 -5.73 -0.20
N ALA A 113 -4.38 -6.77 -0.30
CA ALA A 113 -3.98 -8.15 -0.10
C ALA A 113 -3.30 -8.70 -1.36
N THR A 114 -1.97 -8.56 -1.40
CA THR A 114 -1.11 -8.92 -2.52
C THR A 114 -0.89 -10.43 -2.66
N ARG A 115 -0.38 -10.87 -3.82
CA ARG A 115 -0.04 -12.28 -4.11
C ARG A 115 -1.25 -13.22 -4.05
N LEU A 116 -2.42 -12.72 -4.44
CA LEU A 116 -3.66 -13.48 -4.50
C LEU A 116 -3.55 -14.75 -5.38
N ASP A 117 -2.65 -14.75 -6.38
CA ASP A 117 -2.33 -15.90 -7.23
C ASP A 117 -1.75 -17.10 -6.45
N LYS A 118 -1.28 -16.88 -5.22
CA LYS A 118 -0.77 -17.96 -4.35
C LYS A 118 -1.85 -18.66 -3.53
N LEU A 119 -3.10 -18.21 -3.64
CA LEU A 119 -4.24 -18.83 -2.96
C LEU A 119 -5.16 -19.53 -3.96
N THR A 120 -5.66 -20.71 -3.57
CA THR A 120 -6.75 -21.37 -4.28
C THR A 120 -8.03 -20.55 -4.15
N ARG A 121 -8.97 -20.68 -5.09
CA ARG A 121 -10.26 -19.95 -5.04
C ARG A 121 -11.00 -20.17 -3.72
N GLY A 122 -10.98 -21.40 -3.19
CA GLY A 122 -11.62 -21.75 -1.92
C GLY A 122 -10.97 -21.11 -0.69
N ALA A 123 -9.64 -20.93 -0.70
CA ALA A 123 -8.91 -20.35 0.44
C ALA A 123 -9.06 -18.82 0.54
N ARG A 124 -9.39 -18.13 -0.57
CA ARG A 124 -9.41 -16.66 -0.64
C ARG A 124 -10.37 -16.03 0.37
N ARG A 125 -11.59 -16.54 0.51
CA ARG A 125 -12.58 -15.95 1.43
C ARG A 125 -12.10 -16.01 2.88
N SER A 126 -11.61 -17.18 3.31
CA SER A 126 -11.08 -17.38 4.66
C SER A 126 -9.86 -16.50 4.93
N SER A 127 -8.92 -16.43 3.98
CA SER A 127 -7.74 -15.58 4.08
C SER A 127 -8.10 -14.08 4.21
N LEU A 128 -9.01 -13.57 3.36
CA LEU A 128 -9.44 -12.18 3.42
C LEU A 128 -10.18 -11.86 4.74
N GLY A 129 -11.01 -12.80 5.23
CA GLY A 129 -11.63 -12.68 6.55
C GLY A 129 -10.60 -12.61 7.68
N ALA A 130 -9.58 -13.47 7.64
CA ALA A 130 -8.49 -13.46 8.62
C ALA A 130 -7.66 -12.17 8.56
N ILE A 131 -7.43 -11.59 7.38
CA ILE A 131 -6.79 -10.28 7.23
C ILE A 131 -7.64 -9.18 7.87
N GLN A 132 -8.94 -9.18 7.61
CA GLN A 132 -9.88 -8.21 8.17
C GLN A 132 -9.92 -8.28 9.70
N GLU A 133 -9.97 -9.48 10.26
CA GLU A 133 -9.96 -9.70 11.71
C GLU A 133 -8.60 -9.36 12.35
N SER A 134 -7.49 -9.91 11.83
CA SER A 134 -6.16 -9.73 12.41
C SER A 134 -5.67 -8.28 12.41
N LEU A 135 -6.10 -7.48 11.44
CA LEU A 135 -5.79 -6.05 11.36
C LEU A 135 -6.86 -5.18 12.04
N ASN A 136 -7.90 -5.79 12.62
CA ASN A 136 -9.05 -5.13 13.22
C ASN A 136 -9.64 -4.05 12.29
N LEU A 137 -9.85 -4.41 11.01
CA LEU A 137 -10.36 -3.46 10.03
C LEU A 137 -11.84 -3.21 10.30
N PRO A 138 -12.29 -1.93 10.36
CA PRO A 138 -13.71 -1.63 10.42
C PRO A 138 -14.43 -2.15 9.18
N ALA A 139 -15.74 -2.42 9.27
CA ALA A 139 -16.52 -2.92 8.14
C ALA A 139 -16.49 -2.00 6.90
N ALA A 140 -16.29 -0.69 7.12
CA ALA A 140 -16.16 0.31 6.06
C ALA A 140 -14.74 0.39 5.44
N ALA A 141 -13.76 -0.35 5.98
CA ALA A 141 -12.41 -0.36 5.43
C ALA A 141 -12.38 -0.97 4.03
N VAL A 142 -11.55 -0.39 3.16
CA VAL A 142 -11.37 -0.89 1.80
C VAL A 142 -10.24 -1.92 1.79
N LEU A 143 -10.59 -3.19 1.57
CA LEU A 143 -9.66 -4.31 1.39
C LEU A 143 -9.72 -4.80 -0.07
N VAL A 144 -8.63 -4.62 -0.82
CA VAL A 144 -8.53 -4.99 -2.23
C VAL A 144 -7.63 -6.22 -2.40
N PRO A 145 -8.17 -7.39 -2.78
CA PRO A 145 -7.37 -8.54 -3.17
C PRO A 145 -6.67 -8.27 -4.51
N TYR A 146 -5.38 -8.57 -4.62
CA TYR A 146 -4.58 -8.20 -5.79
C TYR A 146 -3.51 -9.24 -6.15
N SER A 147 -3.33 -9.50 -7.44
CA SER A 147 -2.16 -10.22 -7.98
C SER A 147 -1.41 -9.37 -9.00
N SER A 148 -0.10 -9.20 -8.79
CA SER A 148 0.78 -8.61 -9.81
C SER A 148 1.13 -9.57 -10.95
N VAL A 149 0.80 -10.86 -10.80
CA VAL A 149 1.10 -11.91 -11.78
C VAL A 149 -0.08 -12.08 -12.75
N THR A 150 -1.30 -12.18 -12.22
CA THR A 150 -2.51 -12.38 -13.03
C THR A 150 -3.24 -11.08 -13.35
N HIS A 151 -2.82 -9.95 -12.74
CA HIS A 151 -3.50 -8.65 -12.78
C HIS A 151 -4.91 -8.65 -12.17
N GLU A 152 -5.31 -9.73 -11.49
CA GLU A 152 -6.56 -9.79 -10.74
C GLU A 152 -6.59 -8.69 -9.67
N GLY A 153 -7.72 -7.98 -9.55
CA GLY A 153 -7.90 -6.87 -8.61
C GLY A 153 -7.41 -5.51 -9.11
N ARG A 154 -6.92 -5.41 -10.36
CA ARG A 154 -6.34 -4.16 -10.89
C ARG A 154 -7.37 -3.06 -11.08
N ASP A 155 -8.55 -3.38 -11.58
CA ASP A 155 -9.60 -2.40 -11.80
C ASP A 155 -10.22 -1.95 -10.47
N GLU A 156 -10.35 -2.86 -9.52
CA GLU A 156 -10.75 -2.58 -8.13
C GLU A 156 -9.77 -1.62 -7.46
N LEU A 157 -8.46 -1.89 -7.60
CA LEU A 157 -7.43 -1.04 -7.03
C LEU A 157 -7.41 0.34 -7.68
N TRP A 158 -7.60 0.43 -9.00
CA TRP A 158 -7.75 1.71 -9.70
C TRP A 158 -8.99 2.47 -9.22
N ARG A 159 -10.12 1.79 -9.02
CA ARG A 159 -11.32 2.39 -8.42
C ARG A 159 -11.05 2.96 -7.04
N ALA A 160 -10.37 2.21 -6.17
CA ALA A 160 -10.00 2.67 -4.85
C ALA A 160 -9.07 3.89 -4.89
N ILE A 161 -8.05 3.87 -5.75
CA ILE A 161 -7.12 5.00 -5.95
C ILE A 161 -7.87 6.23 -6.46
N ARG A 162 -8.77 6.07 -7.43
CA ARG A 162 -9.60 7.17 -7.93
C ARG A 162 -10.47 7.75 -6.81
N GLY A 163 -11.08 6.90 -5.98
CA GLY A 163 -11.79 7.33 -4.78
C GLY A 163 -10.94 8.21 -3.87
N LEU A 164 -9.70 7.79 -3.57
CA LEU A 164 -8.76 8.59 -2.78
C LEU A 164 -8.42 9.93 -3.45
N LEU A 165 -8.15 9.92 -4.75
CA LEU A 165 -7.80 11.13 -5.50
C LEU A 165 -8.92 12.17 -5.54
N LEU A 166 -10.19 11.75 -5.46
CA LEU A 166 -11.35 12.62 -5.58
C LEU A 166 -11.96 13.08 -4.24
N ARG A 167 -11.52 12.55 -3.08
CA ARG A 167 -12.01 12.98 -1.76
C ARG A 167 -11.74 14.47 -1.51
N GLU A 168 -12.74 15.28 -1.20
CA GLU A 168 -12.48 16.68 -0.82
C GLU A 168 -11.54 16.74 0.39
N GLN A 169 -10.63 17.73 0.42
CA GLN A 169 -9.77 17.91 1.59
C GLN A 169 -10.60 18.54 2.71
N GLY A 170 -11.14 17.70 3.58
CA GLY A 170 -11.92 18.16 4.73
C GLY A 170 -12.97 17.15 5.14
N GLN A 171 -12.54 16.09 5.82
CA GLN A 171 -13.31 15.36 6.83
C GLN A 171 -12.37 14.29 7.40
N GLY A 172 -11.48 14.74 8.28
CA GLY A 172 -10.86 13.91 9.30
C GLY A 172 -11.81 13.77 10.48
#